data_AF-A0A499VXT0-F1
#
_entry.id   AF-A0A499VXT0-F1
#
_cell.length_a   1.000
_cell.length_b   1.000
_cell.length_c   1.000
_cell.angle_alpha   90.00
_cell.angle_beta   90.00
_cell.angle_gamma   90.00
#
_symmetry.space_group_name_H-M   'P 1'
#
loop_
_entity.id
_entity.type
_entity.pdbx_description
1 polymer ?
#
loop_
_entity_poly.entity_id
_entity_poly.type
_entity_poly.pdbx_seq_one_letter_code
_entity_poly.pdbx_strand_id
1 'polypeptide(L)'
;MLAARLAGPVATSREESLRSYRLFAARDPRVMIGLDPEWTWEPRDLIELMADKCGVSADPTHTSGHDVIDPERTLEALDAFAARLGKAARDKVPVLLGTGHPHRLLGFYAALADALSAAGCTVLTPAQGHCVDITTRFGLRTYNLDYVRGVALVREPDVLTAGRETGAHSHSPSRFAPRWRLPRRPATPSRNWSSGTMDGSAGQVSWGSRP
;
A
#
# COMPACT_ATOMS: atom_id res chain seq x y z
N MET A 1 -5.81 15.52 -10.44
CA MET A 1 -6.23 14.31 -9.69
C MET A 1 -7.73 14.03 -9.83
N LEU A 2 -8.59 15.02 -9.57
CA LEU A 2 -10.06 14.90 -9.70
C LEU A 2 -10.54 14.56 -11.13
N ALA A 3 -10.02 15.24 -12.15
CA ALA A 3 -10.40 14.99 -13.55
C ALA A 3 -10.09 13.56 -14.02
N ALA A 4 -9.05 12.95 -13.45
CA ALA A 4 -8.65 11.56 -13.73
C ALA A 4 -9.34 10.53 -12.81
N ARG A 5 -10.22 10.98 -11.90
CA ARG A 5 -10.92 10.16 -10.88
C ARG A 5 -9.96 9.30 -10.03
N LEU A 6 -8.79 9.86 -9.71
CA LEU A 6 -7.84 9.24 -8.78
C LEU A 6 -8.17 9.60 -7.32
N ALA A 7 -8.82 10.75 -7.11
CA ALA A 7 -9.45 11.17 -5.85
C ALA A 7 -10.72 11.97 -6.15
N GLY A 8 -11.47 12.29 -5.11
CA GLY A 8 -12.89 12.63 -5.19
C GLY A 8 -13.73 11.36 -5.38
N PRO A 9 -14.89 11.47 -6.05
CA PRO A 9 -15.68 10.30 -6.42
C PRO A 9 -14.89 9.37 -7.36
N VAL A 10 -14.63 8.15 -6.90
CA VAL A 10 -13.89 7.14 -7.67
C VAL A 10 -14.84 6.17 -8.38
N ALA A 11 -14.30 5.39 -9.31
CA ALA A 11 -15.09 4.42 -10.07
C ALA A 11 -15.57 3.24 -9.20
N THR A 12 -14.82 2.90 -8.14
CA THR A 12 -15.18 1.83 -7.20
C THR A 12 -16.43 2.22 -6.41
N SER A 13 -17.40 1.31 -6.36
CA SER A 13 -18.61 1.54 -5.58
C SER A 13 -18.36 1.25 -4.11
N ARG A 14 -19.20 1.83 -3.25
CA ARG A 14 -19.14 1.63 -1.80
C ARG A 14 -19.32 0.15 -1.43
N GLU A 15 -20.20 -0.55 -2.12
CA GLU A 15 -20.45 -1.98 -1.95
C GLU A 15 -19.19 -2.82 -2.23
N GLU A 16 -18.46 -2.47 -3.29
CA GLU A 16 -17.23 -3.17 -3.67
C GLU A 16 -16.11 -2.93 -2.65
N SER A 17 -15.94 -1.69 -2.18
CA SER A 17 -15.01 -1.37 -1.09
C SER A 17 -15.35 -2.15 0.18
N LEU A 18 -16.61 -2.11 0.64
CA LEU A 18 -17.04 -2.83 1.84
C LEU A 18 -16.90 -4.35 1.71
N ARG A 19 -17.16 -4.90 0.53
CA ARG A 19 -16.89 -6.32 0.24
C ARG A 19 -15.40 -6.63 0.37
N SER A 20 -14.54 -5.79 -0.18
CA SER A 20 -13.08 -5.96 -0.12
C SER A 20 -12.57 -5.88 1.32
N TYR A 21 -13.12 -4.98 2.15
CA TYR A 21 -12.76 -4.89 3.57
C TYR A 21 -13.16 -6.17 4.33
N ARG A 22 -14.35 -6.72 4.09
CA ARG A 22 -14.79 -7.99 4.69
C ARG A 22 -13.89 -9.15 4.27
N LEU A 23 -13.50 -9.22 3.00
CA LEU A 23 -12.59 -10.25 2.48
C LEU A 23 -11.18 -10.09 3.07
N PHE A 24 -10.69 -8.86 3.24
CA PHE A 24 -9.39 -8.60 3.89
C PHE A 24 -9.41 -9.00 5.37
N ALA A 25 -10.47 -8.65 6.10
CA ALA A 25 -10.67 -9.09 7.49
C ALA A 25 -10.67 -10.63 7.60
N ALA A 26 -11.29 -11.32 6.64
CA ALA A 26 -11.30 -12.77 6.54
C ALA A 26 -9.97 -13.39 6.03
N ARG A 27 -8.94 -12.57 5.77
CA ARG A 27 -7.64 -12.97 5.21
C ARG A 27 -7.75 -13.70 3.87
N ASP A 28 -8.72 -13.32 3.04
CA ASP A 28 -8.85 -13.88 1.71
C ASP A 28 -7.63 -13.48 0.87
N PRO A 29 -6.81 -14.46 0.41
CA PRO A 29 -5.54 -14.17 -0.25
C PRO A 29 -5.71 -13.30 -1.49
N ARG A 30 -6.88 -13.23 -2.12
CA ARG A 30 -7.10 -12.47 -3.35
C ARG A 30 -7.12 -10.96 -3.16
N VAL A 31 -7.34 -10.49 -1.92
CA VAL A 31 -7.43 -9.04 -1.60
C VAL A 31 -6.39 -8.59 -0.58
N MET A 32 -5.45 -9.45 -0.21
CA MET A 32 -4.40 -9.12 0.75
C MET A 32 -3.35 -8.17 0.20
N ILE A 33 -3.26 -7.97 -1.14
CA ILE A 33 -2.38 -6.98 -1.79
C ILE A 33 -0.93 -7.01 -1.32
N GLY A 34 -0.38 -8.21 -1.08
CA GLY A 34 1.00 -8.35 -0.60
C GLY A 34 1.17 -8.21 0.91
N LEU A 35 0.11 -7.89 1.66
CA LEU A 35 0.14 -7.65 3.10
C LEU A 35 -0.11 -8.93 3.89
N ASP A 36 0.64 -9.11 4.98
CA ASP A 36 0.41 -10.12 6.01
C ASP A 36 0.21 -9.40 7.35
N PRO A 37 -1.03 -8.99 7.70
CA PRO A 37 -1.28 -8.21 8.89
C PRO A 37 -0.93 -9.02 10.15
N GLU A 38 -0.17 -8.39 11.05
CA GLU A 38 0.33 -9.05 12.27
C GLU A 38 -0.80 -9.53 13.21
N TRP A 39 -1.99 -8.92 13.12
CA TRP A 39 -3.17 -9.28 13.91
C TRP A 39 -4.43 -9.41 13.05
N THR A 40 -5.53 -9.86 13.67
CA THR A 40 -6.85 -9.95 13.04
C THR A 40 -7.52 -8.58 13.03
N TRP A 41 -8.10 -8.22 11.90
CA TRP A 41 -8.82 -6.97 11.71
C TRP A 41 -10.31 -7.26 11.62
N GLU A 42 -11.13 -6.49 12.33
CA GLU A 42 -12.57 -6.52 12.10
C GLU A 42 -12.95 -5.58 10.95
N PRO A 43 -14.06 -5.84 10.23
CA PRO A 43 -14.51 -4.97 9.14
C PRO A 43 -14.69 -3.50 9.57
N ARG A 44 -15.10 -3.26 10.83
CA ARG A 44 -15.22 -1.91 11.40
C ARG A 44 -13.86 -1.23 11.52
N ASP A 45 -12.85 -1.92 12.04
CA ASP A 45 -11.49 -1.37 12.19
C ASP A 45 -10.91 -0.97 10.83
N LEU A 46 -11.22 -1.73 9.77
CA LEU A 46 -10.82 -1.39 8.41
C LEU A 46 -11.55 -0.16 7.87
N ILE A 47 -12.85 0.00 8.14
CA ILE A 47 -13.59 1.22 7.75
C ILE A 47 -12.99 2.44 8.44
N GLU A 48 -12.71 2.34 9.74
CA GLU A 48 -12.07 3.42 10.51
C GLU A 48 -10.67 3.74 9.97
N LEU A 49 -9.87 2.71 9.66
CA LEU A 49 -8.56 2.88 9.03
C LEU A 49 -8.66 3.57 7.67
N MET A 50 -9.59 3.15 6.83
CA MET A 50 -9.76 3.72 5.48
C MET A 50 -10.32 5.13 5.55
N ALA A 51 -11.17 5.45 6.53
CA ALA A 51 -11.63 6.81 6.77
C ALA A 51 -10.47 7.71 7.22
N ASP A 52 -9.58 7.21 8.09
CA ASP A 52 -8.38 7.94 8.50
C ASP A 52 -7.36 8.09 7.37
N LYS A 53 -7.09 7.05 6.59
CA LYS A 53 -6.01 7.10 5.57
C LYS A 53 -6.45 7.62 4.21
N CYS A 54 -7.71 7.40 3.83
CA CYS A 54 -8.23 7.72 2.51
C CYS A 54 -9.41 8.68 2.54
N GLY A 55 -9.95 9.02 3.73
CA GLY A 55 -11.08 9.93 3.87
C GLY A 55 -12.41 9.37 3.34
N VAL A 56 -12.54 8.05 3.22
CA VAL A 56 -13.82 7.41 2.91
C VAL A 56 -14.82 7.64 4.06
N SER A 57 -16.12 7.48 3.80
CA SER A 57 -17.13 7.59 4.85
C SER A 57 -16.90 6.57 5.98
N ALA A 58 -16.87 7.05 7.21
CA ALA A 58 -16.83 6.22 8.43
C ALA A 58 -18.21 5.76 8.90
N ASP A 59 -19.29 6.27 8.28
CA ASP A 59 -20.66 5.94 8.66
C ASP A 59 -20.98 4.48 8.31
N PRO A 60 -21.30 3.62 9.31
CA PRO A 60 -21.63 2.22 9.06
C PRO A 60 -22.94 2.03 8.30
N THR A 61 -23.81 3.04 8.26
CA THR A 61 -25.07 3.00 7.50
C THR A 61 -24.86 3.35 6.02
N HIS A 62 -23.75 3.99 5.68
CA HIS A 62 -23.38 4.31 4.32
C HIS A 62 -22.82 3.08 3.60
N THR A 63 -23.74 2.33 2.98
CA THR A 63 -23.47 1.00 2.41
C THR A 63 -23.54 0.93 0.89
N SER A 64 -24.02 1.97 0.21
CA SER A 64 -24.22 1.99 -1.24
C SER A 64 -23.84 3.32 -1.88
N GLY A 65 -23.61 3.30 -3.20
CA GLY A 65 -23.26 4.47 -3.99
C GLY A 65 -21.78 4.52 -4.40
N HIS A 66 -21.28 5.72 -4.72
CA HIS A 66 -19.87 5.91 -5.06
C HIS A 66 -19.01 6.04 -3.81
N ASP A 67 -17.87 5.36 -3.79
CA ASP A 67 -16.85 5.65 -2.77
C ASP A 67 -16.08 6.92 -3.14
N VAL A 68 -15.49 7.55 -2.13
CA VAL A 68 -14.75 8.81 -2.29
C VAL A 68 -13.39 8.66 -1.65
N ILE A 69 -12.34 9.08 -2.37
CA ILE A 69 -11.01 9.23 -1.80
C ILE A 69 -10.76 10.73 -1.61
N ASP A 70 -10.42 11.14 -0.40
CA ASP A 70 -10.15 12.54 -0.04
C ASP A 70 -8.90 13.05 -0.79
N PRO A 71 -9.03 14.10 -1.62
CA PRO A 71 -7.92 14.63 -2.41
C PRO A 71 -6.79 15.20 -1.55
N GLU A 72 -7.11 15.93 -0.49
CA GLU A 72 -6.18 16.57 0.43
C GLU A 72 -5.36 15.51 1.17
N ARG A 73 -6.01 14.47 1.72
CA ARG A 73 -5.31 13.32 2.32
C ARG A 73 -4.43 12.60 1.31
N THR A 74 -4.84 12.54 0.05
CA THR A 74 -4.01 11.92 -0.97
C THR A 74 -2.76 12.76 -1.28
N LEU A 75 -2.89 14.08 -1.35
CA LEU A 75 -1.74 14.97 -1.53
C LEU A 75 -0.77 14.85 -0.35
N GLU A 76 -1.27 14.86 0.89
CA GLU A 76 -0.46 14.64 2.09
C GLU A 76 0.29 13.30 2.06
N ALA A 77 -0.38 12.23 1.63
CA ALA A 77 0.23 10.91 1.49
C ALA A 77 1.31 10.87 0.39
N LEU A 78 1.09 11.58 -0.73
CA LEU A 78 2.06 11.71 -1.81
C LEU A 78 3.30 12.51 -1.36
N ASP A 79 3.12 13.57 -0.60
CA ASP A 79 4.22 14.35 -0.01
C ASP A 79 5.03 13.51 0.98
N ALA A 80 4.35 12.74 1.84
CA ALA A 80 5.01 11.82 2.76
C ALA A 80 5.80 10.72 2.01
N PHE A 81 5.25 10.20 0.91
CA PHE A 81 5.93 9.24 0.04
C PHE A 81 7.16 9.86 -0.62
N ALA A 82 7.05 11.06 -1.17
CA ALA A 82 8.17 11.80 -1.75
C ALA A 82 9.28 12.06 -0.73
N ALA A 83 8.92 12.47 0.50
CA ALA A 83 9.88 12.66 1.59
C ALA A 83 10.60 11.34 1.94
N ARG A 84 9.89 10.21 1.98
CA ARG A 84 10.46 8.89 2.25
C ARG A 84 11.42 8.41 1.16
N LEU A 85 11.08 8.67 -0.11
CA LEU A 85 11.96 8.42 -1.25
C LEU A 85 13.21 9.31 -1.21
N GLY A 86 13.04 10.61 -0.95
CA GLY A 86 14.16 11.54 -0.82
C GLY A 86 15.11 11.14 0.31
N LYS A 87 14.57 10.64 1.44
CA LYS A 87 15.40 10.08 2.51
C LYS A 87 16.16 8.84 2.05
N ALA A 88 15.50 7.91 1.34
CA ALA A 88 16.13 6.71 0.83
C ALA A 88 17.31 7.04 -0.10
N ALA A 89 17.12 8.00 -1.01
CA ALA A 89 18.15 8.49 -1.93
C ALA A 89 19.34 9.11 -1.20
N ARG A 90 19.10 9.98 -0.22
CA ARG A 90 20.18 10.61 0.58
C ARG A 90 21.00 9.57 1.35
N ASP A 91 20.32 8.61 1.94
CA ASP A 91 20.95 7.54 2.73
C ASP A 91 21.53 6.41 1.85
N LYS A 92 21.27 6.44 0.54
CA LYS A 92 21.69 5.43 -0.45
C LYS A 92 21.28 4.01 -0.06
N VAL A 93 20.12 3.87 0.58
CA VAL A 93 19.65 2.55 1.03
C VAL A 93 19.26 1.68 -0.17
N PRO A 94 19.43 0.34 -0.08
CA PRO A 94 18.88 -0.57 -1.07
C PRO A 94 17.36 -0.46 -1.18
N VAL A 95 16.84 -0.57 -2.40
CA VAL A 95 15.40 -0.43 -2.70
C VAL A 95 14.89 -1.60 -3.53
N LEU A 96 13.66 -2.02 -3.28
CA LEU A 96 12.92 -2.99 -4.08
C LEU A 96 11.65 -2.30 -4.59
N LEU A 97 11.42 -2.36 -5.90
CA LEU A 97 10.26 -1.77 -6.56
C LEU A 97 9.47 -2.88 -7.24
N GLY A 98 8.14 -2.80 -7.18
CA GLY A 98 7.27 -3.76 -7.82
C GLY A 98 5.90 -3.21 -8.13
N THR A 99 5.21 -3.81 -9.10
CA THR A 99 3.86 -3.40 -9.52
C THR A 99 2.97 -4.59 -9.88
N GLY A 100 1.74 -4.57 -9.36
CA GLY A 100 0.65 -5.44 -9.82
C GLY A 100 -0.11 -4.90 -11.04
N HIS A 101 0.28 -3.72 -11.56
CA HIS A 101 -0.33 -3.09 -12.73
C HIS A 101 0.73 -2.75 -13.78
N PRO A 102 1.42 -3.76 -14.34
CA PRO A 102 2.56 -3.55 -15.23
C PRO A 102 2.19 -2.67 -16.44
N HIS A 103 1.03 -2.86 -17.06
CA HIS A 103 0.62 -2.07 -18.21
C HIS A 103 0.46 -0.56 -17.97
N ARG A 104 0.14 -0.14 -16.74
CA ARG A 104 -0.13 1.28 -16.43
C ARG A 104 0.97 1.94 -15.62
N LEU A 105 1.63 1.17 -14.75
CA LEU A 105 2.54 1.71 -13.74
C LEU A 105 4.00 1.33 -13.96
N LEU A 106 4.33 0.42 -14.89
CA LEU A 106 5.72 0.00 -15.09
C LEU A 106 6.62 1.18 -15.45
N GLY A 107 6.20 2.03 -16.39
CA GLY A 107 6.99 3.20 -16.79
C GLY A 107 7.24 4.18 -15.63
N PHE A 108 6.25 4.37 -14.76
CA PHE A 108 6.37 5.21 -13.57
C PHE A 108 7.39 4.64 -12.58
N TYR A 109 7.26 3.36 -12.21
CA TYR A 109 8.20 2.72 -11.27
C TYR A 109 9.60 2.56 -11.86
N ALA A 110 9.73 2.36 -13.18
CA ALA A 110 11.03 2.29 -13.83
C ALA A 110 11.75 3.63 -13.79
N ALA A 111 11.04 4.75 -13.98
CA ALA A 111 11.63 6.09 -13.81
C ALA A 111 12.11 6.33 -12.37
N LEU A 112 11.36 5.83 -11.37
CA LEU A 112 11.81 5.88 -9.97
C LEU A 112 13.05 5.00 -9.73
N ALA A 113 13.09 3.80 -10.31
CA ALA A 113 14.25 2.91 -10.23
C ALA A 113 15.51 3.57 -10.79
N ASP A 114 15.40 4.17 -11.98
CA ASP A 114 16.50 4.88 -12.64
C ASP A 114 16.98 6.08 -11.79
N ALA A 115 16.06 6.88 -11.26
CA ALA A 115 16.40 8.04 -10.43
C ALA A 115 17.08 7.64 -9.11
N LEU A 116 16.59 6.59 -8.44
CA LEU A 116 17.19 6.07 -7.20
C LEU A 116 18.57 5.46 -7.47
N SER A 117 18.71 4.71 -8.57
CA SER A 117 19.99 4.16 -9.01
C SER A 117 21.01 5.26 -9.29
N ALA A 118 20.61 6.32 -10.00
CA ALA A 118 21.46 7.48 -10.27
C ALA A 118 21.87 8.24 -8.99
N ALA A 119 21.02 8.23 -7.96
CA ALA A 119 21.36 8.77 -6.63
C ALA A 119 22.29 7.85 -5.80
N GLY A 120 22.58 6.64 -6.29
CA GLY A 120 23.49 5.68 -5.67
C GLY A 120 22.80 4.61 -4.81
N CYS A 121 21.48 4.45 -4.88
CA CYS A 121 20.78 3.34 -4.25
C CYS A 121 20.96 2.05 -5.05
N THR A 122 21.19 0.93 -4.37
CA THR A 122 21.14 -0.40 -5.00
C THR A 122 19.69 -0.80 -5.27
N VAL A 123 19.31 -0.95 -6.54
CA VAL A 123 18.00 -1.51 -6.93
C VAL A 123 18.07 -3.03 -6.89
N LEU A 124 17.30 -3.63 -6.00
CA LEU A 124 17.33 -5.07 -5.71
C LEU A 124 16.42 -5.85 -6.67
N THR A 125 16.90 -7.00 -7.14
CA THR A 125 16.14 -7.98 -7.92
C THR A 125 16.23 -9.39 -7.30
N PRO A 126 15.91 -9.55 -6.01
CA PRO A 126 16.35 -10.70 -5.22
C PRO A 126 15.68 -12.02 -5.60
N ALA A 127 14.58 -11.96 -6.36
CA ALA A 127 13.76 -13.10 -6.71
C ALA A 127 13.53 -13.23 -8.22
N GLN A 128 14.50 -12.78 -9.03
CA GLN A 128 14.45 -12.94 -10.49
C GLN A 128 14.29 -14.41 -10.87
N GLY A 129 13.27 -14.71 -11.69
CA GLY A 129 13.04 -16.06 -12.23
C GLY A 129 12.45 -17.05 -11.22
N HIS A 130 12.04 -16.59 -10.04
CA HIS A 130 11.34 -17.45 -9.09
C HIS A 130 9.87 -17.62 -9.45
N CYS A 131 9.35 -18.82 -9.19
CA CYS A 131 7.92 -19.13 -9.31
C CYS A 131 7.18 -18.76 -8.02
N VAL A 132 5.95 -18.28 -8.18
CA VAL A 132 5.14 -17.63 -7.16
C VAL A 132 3.70 -18.12 -7.32
N ASP A 133 3.21 -18.88 -6.35
CA ASP A 133 1.86 -19.46 -6.39
C ASP A 133 0.81 -18.46 -5.89
N ILE A 134 -0.11 -18.08 -6.77
CA ILE A 134 -1.10 -17.03 -6.52
C ILE A 134 -2.48 -17.68 -6.52
N THR A 135 -3.19 -17.55 -5.40
CA THR A 135 -4.58 -17.97 -5.30
C THR A 135 -5.44 -17.05 -6.16
N THR A 136 -6.10 -17.60 -7.17
CA THR A 136 -7.06 -16.91 -8.03
C THR A 136 -8.48 -17.39 -7.75
N ARG A 137 -9.48 -16.74 -8.35
CA ARG A 137 -10.87 -17.26 -8.33
C ARG A 137 -11.03 -18.63 -9.01
N PHE A 138 -10.04 -19.05 -9.80
CA PHE A 138 -10.02 -20.33 -10.52
C PHE A 138 -9.12 -21.38 -9.86
N GLY A 139 -8.72 -21.16 -8.60
CA GLY A 139 -7.77 -22.02 -7.89
C GLY A 139 -6.35 -21.44 -7.87
N LEU A 140 -5.42 -22.24 -7.35
CA LEU A 140 -4.00 -21.90 -7.28
C LEU A 140 -3.40 -21.91 -8.68
N ARG A 141 -2.66 -20.86 -9.04
CA ARG A 141 -1.90 -20.79 -10.28
C ARG A 141 -0.48 -20.35 -9.98
N THR A 142 0.49 -21.03 -10.58
CA THR A 142 1.91 -20.67 -10.48
C THR A 142 2.23 -19.59 -11.50
N TYR A 143 2.88 -18.52 -11.07
CA TYR A 143 3.33 -17.43 -11.94
C TYR A 143 4.83 -17.22 -11.78
N ASN A 144 5.45 -16.56 -12.76
CA ASN A 144 6.88 -16.21 -12.71
C ASN A 144 7.06 -14.78 -12.23
N LEU A 145 7.98 -14.56 -11.30
CA LEU A 145 8.42 -13.22 -10.91
C LEU A 145 9.56 -12.77 -11.82
N ASP A 146 9.33 -11.66 -12.51
CA ASP A 146 10.27 -11.06 -13.45
C ASP A 146 10.54 -9.60 -13.07
N TYR A 147 11.66 -9.05 -13.53
CA TYR A 147 12.05 -7.67 -13.27
C TYR A 147 12.31 -6.96 -14.59
N VAL A 148 11.46 -5.99 -14.92
CA VAL A 148 11.66 -5.14 -16.10
C VAL A 148 12.14 -3.78 -15.64
N ARG A 149 13.33 -3.37 -16.09
CA ARG A 149 13.98 -2.10 -15.69
C ARG A 149 14.04 -1.91 -14.16
N GLY A 150 14.39 -2.98 -13.44
CA GLY A 150 14.50 -2.98 -11.97
C GLY A 150 13.17 -3.01 -11.22
N VAL A 151 12.04 -3.20 -11.89
CA VAL A 151 10.70 -3.26 -11.28
C VAL A 151 10.15 -4.69 -11.35
N ALA A 152 9.86 -5.27 -10.19
CA ALA A 152 9.26 -6.58 -10.05
C ALA A 152 7.82 -6.60 -10.59
N LEU A 153 7.47 -7.61 -11.37
CA LEU A 153 6.12 -7.89 -11.85
C LEU A 153 5.90 -9.40 -12.01
N VAL A 154 4.65 -9.81 -11.95
CA VAL A 154 4.25 -11.21 -12.10
C VAL A 154 3.91 -11.48 -13.57
N ARG A 155 4.32 -12.64 -14.11
CA ARG A 155 3.97 -13.10 -15.47
C ARG A 155 3.27 -14.45 -15.41
N GLU A 156 2.31 -14.65 -16.31
CA GLU A 156 1.68 -15.96 -16.50
C GLU A 156 2.69 -17.01 -16.99
N PRO A 157 2.52 -18.28 -16.60
CA PRO A 157 3.54 -19.33 -16.78
C PRO A 157 3.75 -19.80 -18.24
N ASP A 158 3.28 -19.10 -19.27
CA ASP A 158 3.39 -19.60 -20.66
C ASP A 158 3.70 -18.54 -21.74
N VAL A 159 4.28 -17.39 -21.36
CA VAL A 159 4.80 -16.42 -22.35
C VAL A 159 6.32 -16.54 -22.48
N LEU A 160 6.78 -17.67 -23.01
CA LEU A 160 8.08 -17.77 -23.67
C LEU A 160 7.97 -17.06 -25.03
N THR A 161 7.90 -15.74 -25.02
CA THR A 161 8.13 -14.96 -26.23
C THR A 161 9.05 -13.81 -25.88
N ALA A 162 10.28 -13.91 -26.38
CA ALA A 162 11.27 -12.86 -26.33
C ALA A 162 10.62 -11.52 -26.73
N GLY A 163 10.71 -10.53 -25.84
CA GLY A 163 10.46 -9.13 -26.18
C GLY A 163 9.04 -8.57 -26.02
N ARG A 164 8.14 -9.13 -25.19
CA ARG A 164 6.87 -8.46 -24.86
C ARG A 164 6.63 -8.18 -23.37
N GLU A 165 6.27 -6.94 -23.09
CA GLU A 165 5.92 -6.36 -21.78
C GLU A 165 4.53 -6.79 -21.28
N THR A 166 4.14 -8.05 -21.47
CA THR A 166 2.85 -8.55 -20.96
C THR A 166 3.04 -9.12 -19.55
N GLY A 167 2.96 -8.23 -18.57
CA GLY A 167 2.85 -8.62 -17.16
C GLY A 167 1.40 -8.93 -16.78
N ALA A 168 1.22 -9.86 -15.85
CA ALA A 168 -0.08 -10.23 -15.32
C ALA A 168 -0.54 -9.25 -14.23
N HIS A 169 -1.81 -8.86 -14.28
CA HIS A 169 -2.46 -8.14 -13.19
C HIS A 169 -2.72 -9.12 -12.03
N SER A 170 -2.19 -8.83 -10.83
CA SER A 170 -2.41 -9.66 -9.64
C SER A 170 -2.49 -8.83 -8.36
N HIS A 171 -3.38 -9.24 -7.46
CA HIS A 171 -3.55 -8.71 -6.11
C HIS A 171 -3.26 -9.75 -5.02
N SER A 172 -2.97 -11.01 -5.38
CA SER A 172 -2.75 -12.06 -4.39
C SER A 172 -1.28 -12.10 -3.97
N PRO A 173 -0.99 -12.24 -2.67
CA PRO A 173 0.37 -12.40 -2.20
C PRO A 173 0.79 -13.86 -2.40
N SER A 174 2.00 -14.04 -2.87
CA SER A 174 2.81 -15.17 -2.38
C SER A 174 4.05 -14.59 -1.75
N ARG A 175 4.44 -15.19 -0.62
CA ARG A 175 5.48 -14.68 0.26
C ARG A 175 6.84 -14.65 -0.46
N PHE A 176 7.50 -13.50 -0.43
CA PHE A 176 8.94 -13.38 -0.56
C PHE A 176 9.50 -12.46 0.55
N ALA A 177 10.24 -13.07 1.50
CA ALA A 177 11.20 -12.44 2.44
C ALA A 177 10.66 -11.62 3.67
N PRO A 178 11.53 -11.24 4.65
CA PRO A 178 11.20 -11.17 6.08
C PRO A 178 10.39 -9.94 6.52
N ARG A 179 9.34 -10.20 7.31
CA ARG A 179 8.63 -9.36 8.29
C ARG A 179 8.86 -7.84 8.20
N TRP A 180 8.11 -7.19 7.30
CA TRP A 180 7.86 -5.75 7.35
C TRP A 180 6.67 -5.46 8.28
N ARG A 181 6.85 -4.60 9.28
CA ARG A 181 5.84 -4.27 10.30
C ARG A 181 5.04 -3.04 9.89
N LEU A 182 3.72 -3.13 9.96
CA LEU A 182 2.86 -1.94 9.95
C LEU A 182 2.90 -1.24 11.32
N PRO A 183 2.73 0.09 11.38
CA PRO A 183 2.75 0.83 12.64
C PRO A 183 1.61 0.43 13.57
N ARG A 184 1.87 0.57 14.88
CA ARG A 184 0.95 0.24 15.98
C ARG A 184 -0.32 1.12 15.91
N ARG A 185 -1.45 0.50 16.26
CA ARG A 185 -2.73 1.15 16.56
C ARG A 185 -2.51 2.31 17.57
N PRO A 186 -2.91 3.57 17.29
CA PRO A 186 -3.11 4.54 18.36
C PRO A 186 -4.28 4.07 19.23
N ALA A 187 -4.09 4.09 20.55
CA ALA A 187 -5.13 3.73 21.50
C ALA A 187 -6.35 4.66 21.33
N THR A 188 -7.53 4.07 21.44
CA THR A 188 -8.91 4.58 21.37
C THR A 188 -9.09 6.09 21.67
N PRO A 189 -10.00 6.81 20.96
CA PRO A 189 -10.39 8.14 21.37
C PRO A 189 -11.21 8.05 22.66
N SER A 190 -10.67 8.58 23.76
CA SER A 190 -11.48 8.86 24.92
C SER A 190 -12.46 9.97 24.56
N ARG A 191 -13.75 9.63 24.54
CA ARG A 191 -14.79 10.62 24.76
C ARG A 191 -14.55 11.18 26.16
N ASN A 192 -14.16 12.45 26.23
CA ASN A 192 -14.55 13.38 27.29
C ASN A 192 -14.36 14.80 26.77
N TRP A 193 -15.46 15.33 26.23
CA TRP A 193 -15.66 16.77 26.22
C TRP A 193 -15.96 17.20 27.65
N SER A 194 -15.03 17.93 28.25
CA SER A 194 -15.31 18.81 29.39
C SER A 194 -14.40 20.01 29.29
N SER A 195 -15.02 21.15 28.98
CA SER A 195 -14.52 22.52 29.10
C SER A 195 -13.83 22.76 30.45
N GLY A 196 -12.67 23.43 30.44
CA GLY A 196 -12.05 23.89 31.67
C GLY A 196 -10.60 24.39 31.55
N THR A 197 -10.49 25.69 31.28
CA THR A 197 -9.50 26.63 31.85
C THR A 197 -8.01 26.50 31.48
N MET A 198 -7.50 27.58 30.88
CA MET A 198 -6.09 27.94 30.78
C MET A 198 -5.48 28.10 32.18
N ASP A 199 -4.32 27.49 32.42
CA ASP A 199 -3.27 28.08 33.24
C ASP A 199 -1.91 27.68 32.68
N GLY A 200 -1.01 28.66 32.62
CA GLY A 200 0.31 28.52 32.04
C GLY A 200 1.32 28.02 33.05
N SER A 201 2.28 27.24 32.58
CA SER A 201 3.66 27.32 33.08
C SER A 201 4.59 26.46 32.22
N ALA A 202 5.82 26.95 32.15
CA ALA A 202 6.95 26.48 31.38
C ALA A 202 7.47 25.09 31.77
N GLY A 203 8.33 24.51 30.90
CA GLY A 203 9.26 23.43 31.26
C GLY A 203 9.31 22.34 30.19
N GLN A 204 10.14 22.46 29.15
CA GLN A 204 11.53 22.01 29.09
C GLN A 204 11.70 20.52 28.70
N VAL A 205 12.49 20.35 27.65
CA VAL A 205 12.93 19.12 26.99
C VAL A 205 13.90 18.33 27.89
N SER A 206 13.81 17.00 27.91
CA SER A 206 14.98 16.15 28.21
C SER A 206 14.89 14.79 27.52
N TRP A 207 15.97 14.44 26.81
CA TRP A 207 16.25 13.14 26.23
C TRP A 207 16.89 12.23 27.30
N GLY A 208 16.56 10.93 27.29
CA GLY A 208 17.17 9.94 28.19
C GLY A 208 17.23 8.56 27.55
N SER A 209 18.45 8.07 27.35
CA SER A 209 18.79 6.80 26.70
C SER A 209 18.86 5.64 27.69
N ARG A 210 18.29 4.49 27.30
CA ARG A 210 18.77 3.09 27.51
C ARG A 210 18.83 2.52 28.95
N PRO A 211 18.99 1.19 29.17
CA PRO A 211 19.56 0.11 28.34
C PRO A 211 18.64 -0.46 27.25
#